data_AF-X0RAU9-F1
#
_entry.id   AF-X0RAU9-F1
#
_cell.length_a   1.000
_cell.length_b   1.000
_cell.length_c   1.000
_cell.angle_alpha   90.00
_cell.angle_beta   90.00
_cell.angle_gamma   90.00
#
_symmetry.space_group_name_H-M   'P 1'
#
loop_
_entity.id
_entity.type
_entity.pdbx_description
1 polymer ?
#
loop_
_entity_poly.entity_id
_entity_poly.type
_entity_poly.pdbx_seq_one_letter_code
_entity_poly.pdbx_strand_id
1 'polypeptide(L)'
;MPVRVGGIELHMGPTVLGAPDDLDAAIRAFILGAKHSLAIAVQELDSRPIAEAILSARAARVRVRVILEGDYLLEDPPAVDPWAGEGGNEENRRIHAALLRAGIDVVTDLNPAIFHQKFVVRDAGESTAAVLTGSTNFTLTDTGSNSVIAGGRGAVVGNNLNHVLILHGRQAASQFLVEFERMRAGTFGELRERVEPRPREFSLGRVRVKPLFAPRHGPEMEIMKQMLKAVSSVDFAMFTFARSSGIDDTMIRLCRR
;
A
#
# COMPACT_ATOMS: atom_id res chain seq x y z
N MET A 1 -0.74 11.89 -17.02
CA MET A 1 -1.80 11.04 -17.62
C MET A 1 -1.37 9.60 -17.41
N PRO A 2 -2.18 8.77 -16.73
CA PRO A 2 -1.74 7.45 -16.34
C PRO A 2 -1.54 6.52 -17.54
N VAL A 3 -0.53 5.67 -17.45
CA VAL A 3 -0.25 4.65 -18.46
C VAL A 3 -1.19 3.48 -18.24
N ARG A 4 -1.85 3.01 -19.31
CA ARG A 4 -2.79 1.88 -19.24
C ARG A 4 -2.36 0.77 -20.17
N VAL A 5 -2.22 -0.44 -19.64
CA VAL A 5 -1.86 -1.64 -20.41
C VAL A 5 -2.75 -2.81 -19.97
N GLY A 6 -3.66 -3.23 -20.85
CA GLY A 6 -4.64 -4.26 -20.51
C GLY A 6 -5.54 -3.81 -19.35
N GLY A 7 -5.59 -4.61 -18.28
CA GLY A 7 -6.33 -4.29 -17.06
C GLY A 7 -5.50 -3.56 -16.00
N ILE A 8 -4.36 -2.98 -16.37
CA ILE A 8 -3.42 -2.32 -15.46
C ILE A 8 -3.37 -0.83 -15.77
N GLU A 9 -3.44 -0.01 -14.73
CA GLU A 9 -3.27 1.44 -14.79
C GLU A 9 -2.14 1.86 -13.84
N LEU A 10 -1.18 2.63 -14.34
CA LEU A 10 0.01 3.10 -13.61
C LEU A 10 -0.01 4.63 -13.52
N HIS A 11 0.13 5.14 -12.29
CA HIS A 11 0.30 6.55 -11.96
C HIS A 11 1.68 6.75 -11.36
N MET A 12 2.41 7.76 -11.83
CA MET A 12 3.76 8.11 -11.37
C MET A 12 3.75 9.52 -10.78
N GLY A 13 4.16 9.68 -9.53
CA GLY A 13 4.09 10.96 -8.83
C GLY A 13 5.17 11.11 -7.76
N PRO A 14 5.09 12.13 -6.90
CA PRO A 14 4.09 13.21 -6.92
C PRO A 14 4.47 14.36 -7.86
N THR A 15 3.47 15.14 -8.30
CA THR A 15 3.66 16.27 -9.23
C THR A 15 4.59 17.36 -8.70
N VAL A 16 4.64 17.56 -7.38
CA VAL A 16 5.54 18.51 -6.72
C VAL A 16 7.03 18.18 -6.93
N LEU A 17 7.36 16.93 -7.28
CA LEU A 17 8.70 16.48 -7.66
C LEU A 17 8.91 16.41 -9.19
N GLY A 18 7.99 16.97 -9.98
CA GLY A 18 8.07 16.97 -11.44
C GLY A 18 7.59 15.68 -12.11
N ALA A 19 7.01 14.75 -11.35
CA ALA A 19 6.39 13.54 -11.91
C ALA A 19 5.00 13.84 -12.53
N PRO A 20 4.50 12.99 -13.45
CA PRO A 20 3.38 13.35 -14.32
C PRO A 20 1.97 13.24 -13.70
N ASP A 21 1.80 12.54 -12.58
CA ASP A 21 0.48 12.21 -12.02
C ASP A 21 0.33 12.64 -10.55
N ASP A 22 -0.88 13.06 -10.21
CA ASP A 22 -1.32 13.37 -8.85
C ASP A 22 -1.77 12.08 -8.15
N LEU A 23 -0.94 11.57 -7.26
CA LEU A 23 -1.18 10.31 -6.55
C LEU A 23 -2.32 10.42 -5.53
N ASP A 24 -2.47 11.57 -4.87
CA ASP A 24 -3.58 11.80 -3.92
C ASP A 24 -4.92 11.74 -4.66
N ALA A 25 -5.03 12.44 -5.79
CA ALA A 25 -6.23 12.40 -6.63
C ALA A 25 -6.53 10.99 -7.16
N ALA A 26 -5.51 10.24 -7.59
CA ALA A 26 -5.67 8.86 -8.05
C ALA A 26 -6.20 7.94 -6.93
N ILE A 27 -5.66 8.05 -5.71
CA ILE A 27 -6.08 7.26 -4.55
C ILE A 27 -7.53 7.61 -4.16
N ARG A 28 -7.86 8.91 -4.05
CA ARG A 28 -9.21 9.36 -3.72
C ARG A 28 -10.22 8.89 -4.77
N ALA A 29 -9.90 9.03 -6.06
CA ALA A 29 -10.77 8.57 -7.14
C ALA A 29 -11.02 7.05 -7.09
N PHE A 30 -9.99 6.26 -6.76
CA PHE A 30 -10.13 4.82 -6.60
C PHE A 30 -11.10 4.46 -5.46
N ILE A 31 -10.94 5.10 -4.30
CA ILE A 31 -11.77 4.92 -3.09
C ILE A 31 -13.22 5.33 -3.35
N LEU A 32 -13.43 6.52 -3.93
CA LEU A 32 -14.77 7.05 -4.25
C LEU A 32 -15.48 6.23 -5.35
N GLY A 33 -14.73 5.46 -6.13
CA GLY A 33 -15.28 4.53 -7.10
C GLY A 33 -15.98 3.31 -6.48
N ALA A 34 -15.79 3.03 -5.19
CA ALA A 34 -16.36 1.86 -4.52
C ALA A 34 -17.88 1.91 -4.44
N LYS A 35 -18.53 0.75 -4.63
CA LYS A 35 -20.00 0.62 -4.57
C LYS A 35 -20.48 -0.30 -3.46
N HIS A 36 -19.65 -1.25 -3.04
CA HIS A 36 -20.04 -2.31 -2.11
C HIS A 36 -19.06 -2.45 -0.95
N SER A 37 -17.76 -2.48 -1.23
CA SER A 37 -16.77 -2.71 -0.17
C SER A 37 -15.41 -2.08 -0.44
N LEU A 38 -14.72 -1.72 0.64
CA LEU A 38 -13.32 -1.36 0.71
C LEU A 38 -12.63 -2.17 1.81
N ALA A 39 -11.51 -2.81 1.46
CA ALA A 39 -10.56 -3.39 2.42
C ALA A 39 -9.20 -2.71 2.22
N ILE A 40 -8.79 -1.88 3.19
CA ILE A 40 -7.64 -0.99 3.10
C ILE A 40 -6.56 -1.51 4.05
N ALA A 41 -5.41 -1.90 3.53
CA ALA A 41 -4.23 -2.23 4.34
C ALA A 41 -3.09 -1.30 3.91
N VAL A 42 -2.87 -0.26 4.70
CA VAL A 42 -1.85 0.75 4.41
C VAL A 42 -1.04 1.01 5.66
N GLN A 43 0.27 1.12 5.48
CA GLN A 43 1.22 1.35 6.56
C GLN A 43 0.87 2.64 7.30
N GLU A 44 0.87 3.76 6.59
CA GLU A 44 0.63 5.08 7.15
C GLU A 44 -0.49 5.82 6.39
N LEU A 45 -1.33 6.52 7.15
CA LEU A 45 -2.38 7.41 6.66
C LEU A 45 -2.33 8.73 7.46
N ASP A 46 -1.74 9.76 6.86
CA ASP A 46 -1.80 11.15 7.35
C ASP A 46 -2.66 12.07 6.44
N SER A 47 -2.98 11.60 5.22
CA SER A 47 -3.73 12.38 4.24
C SER A 47 -5.18 12.54 4.65
N ARG A 48 -5.53 13.75 5.11
CA ARG A 48 -6.91 14.10 5.44
C ARG A 48 -7.84 14.02 4.23
N PRO A 49 -7.47 14.49 3.01
CA PRO A 49 -8.29 14.29 1.81
C PRO A 49 -8.58 12.82 1.51
N ILE A 50 -7.59 11.93 1.68
CA ILE A 50 -7.80 10.47 1.52
C ILE A 50 -8.71 9.93 2.62
N ALA A 51 -8.50 10.32 3.88
CA ALA A 51 -9.37 9.94 4.99
C ALA A 51 -10.82 10.38 4.76
N GLU A 52 -11.04 11.60 4.26
CA GLU A 52 -12.37 12.13 3.91
C GLU A 52 -13.03 11.33 2.77
N ALA A 53 -12.26 10.84 1.80
CA ALA A 53 -12.78 9.93 0.78
C ALA A 53 -13.22 8.58 1.37
N ILE A 54 -12.47 8.03 2.32
CA ILE A 54 -12.82 6.79 3.04
C ILE A 54 -14.11 7.00 3.86
N LEU A 55 -14.19 8.10 4.60
CA LEU A 55 -15.37 8.48 5.39
C LEU A 55 -16.60 8.69 4.48
N SER A 56 -16.41 9.31 3.31
CA SER A 56 -17.47 9.49 2.31
C SER A 56 -17.98 8.16 1.76
N ALA A 57 -17.10 7.21 1.48
CA ALA A 57 -17.50 5.86 1.07
C ALA A 57 -18.33 5.17 2.18
N ARG A 58 -17.91 5.30 3.44
CA ARG A 58 -18.68 4.79 4.59
C ARG A 58 -20.06 5.44 4.69
N ALA A 59 -20.15 6.77 4.55
CA ALA A 59 -21.41 7.50 4.55
C ALA A 59 -22.34 7.07 3.40
N ALA A 60 -21.76 6.71 2.24
CA ALA A 60 -22.45 6.09 1.11
C ALA A 60 -22.80 4.60 1.32
N ARG A 61 -22.68 4.09 2.56
CA ARG A 61 -22.98 2.71 2.98
C ARG A 61 -22.08 1.64 2.35
N VAL A 62 -20.94 2.00 1.80
CA VAL A 62 -19.88 1.04 1.44
C VAL A 62 -19.37 0.39 2.73
N ARG A 63 -19.16 -0.93 2.71
CA ARG A 63 -18.51 -1.63 3.83
C ARG A 63 -17.03 -1.33 3.82
N VAL A 64 -16.55 -0.59 4.83
CA VAL A 64 -15.13 -0.20 4.93
C VAL A 64 -14.46 -0.93 6.08
N ARG A 65 -13.32 -1.56 5.81
CA ARG A 65 -12.43 -2.18 6.80
C ARG A 65 -11.00 -1.72 6.57
N VAL A 66 -10.28 -1.41 7.64
CA VAL A 66 -8.95 -0.78 7.57
C VAL A 66 -7.98 -1.48 8.52
N ILE A 67 -6.76 -1.69 8.04
CA ILE A 67 -5.57 -2.09 8.82
C ILE A 67 -4.53 -0.97 8.65
N LEU A 68 -4.07 -0.39 9.76
CA LEU A 68 -3.01 0.63 9.83
C LEU A 68 -1.84 0.14 10.67
N GLU A 69 -0.62 0.65 10.45
CA GLU A 69 0.49 0.37 11.37
C GLU A 69 0.35 1.19 12.66
N GLY A 70 0.48 0.54 13.81
CA GLY A 70 0.30 1.13 15.13
C GLY A 70 1.40 2.10 15.55
N ASP A 71 2.62 1.95 15.03
CA ASP A 71 3.77 2.80 15.38
C ASP A 71 3.54 4.27 14.99
N TYR A 72 2.75 4.52 13.95
CA TYR A 72 2.32 5.86 13.55
C TYR A 72 1.20 6.45 14.42
N LEU A 73 0.81 5.78 15.51
CA LEU A 73 -0.08 6.33 16.53
C LEU A 73 0.67 6.62 17.85
N LEU A 74 1.88 6.09 18.01
CA LEU A 74 2.71 6.21 19.20
C LEU A 74 3.64 7.42 19.11
N GLU A 75 4.13 7.89 20.26
CA GLU A 75 5.26 8.82 20.33
C GLU A 75 6.51 8.06 20.81
N ASP A 76 7.66 8.41 20.26
CA ASP A 76 8.95 7.87 20.66
C ASP A 76 9.97 9.01 20.86
N PRO A 77 10.39 9.31 22.10
CA PRO A 77 9.97 8.66 23.35
C PRO A 77 8.50 8.96 23.71
N PRO A 78 7.90 8.21 24.66
CA PRO A 78 6.54 8.48 25.13
C PRO A 78 6.37 9.93 25.59
N ALA A 79 5.24 10.54 25.23
CA ALA A 79 4.92 11.92 25.60
C ALA A 79 4.87 12.09 27.14
N VAL A 80 5.43 13.20 27.63
CA VAL A 80 5.42 13.55 29.06
C VAL A 80 4.00 13.74 29.58
N ASP A 81 3.15 14.40 28.79
CA ASP A 81 1.71 14.51 29.02
C ASP A 81 0.92 13.90 27.84
N PRO A 82 0.46 12.64 27.95
CA PRO A 82 -0.33 11.99 26.92
C PRO A 82 -1.69 12.64 26.64
N TRP A 83 -2.16 13.57 27.48
CA TRP A 83 -3.44 14.27 27.31
C TRP A 83 -3.32 15.57 26.53
N ALA A 84 -2.10 16.07 26.30
CA ALA A 84 -1.87 17.36 25.63
C ALA A 84 -2.39 17.38 24.18
N GLY A 85 -2.49 16.20 23.52
CA GLY A 85 -2.91 16.12 22.11
C GLY A 85 -1.89 16.76 21.16
N GLU A 86 -0.61 16.61 21.49
CA GLU A 86 0.52 17.14 20.74
C GLU A 86 1.43 15.97 20.28
N GLY A 87 2.34 16.24 19.35
CA GLY A 87 3.33 15.27 18.89
C GLY A 87 3.32 15.04 17.38
N GLY A 88 4.31 14.27 16.92
CA GLY A 88 4.59 14.14 15.50
C GLY A 88 3.52 13.37 14.71
N ASN A 89 2.75 12.53 15.40
CA ASN A 89 1.76 11.61 14.85
C ASN A 89 0.32 12.03 15.14
N GLU A 90 0.11 13.29 15.51
CA GLU A 90 -1.19 13.79 15.95
C GLU A 90 -2.26 13.75 14.84
N GLU A 91 -1.87 13.99 13.58
CA GLU A 91 -2.83 13.88 12.47
C GLU A 91 -3.28 12.42 12.24
N ASN A 92 -2.35 11.46 12.33
CA ASN A 92 -2.64 10.04 12.24
C ASN A 92 -3.65 9.63 13.34
N ARG A 93 -3.46 10.12 14.58
CA ARG A 93 -4.41 9.89 15.69
C ARG A 93 -5.78 10.52 15.43
N ARG A 94 -5.84 11.74 14.90
CA ARG A 94 -7.11 12.41 14.55
C ARG A 94 -7.87 11.65 13.48
N ILE A 95 -7.18 11.23 12.42
CA ILE A 95 -7.76 10.42 11.35
C ILE A 95 -8.25 9.07 11.91
N HIS A 96 -7.42 8.37 12.69
CA HIS A 96 -7.80 7.11 13.32
C HIS A 96 -9.07 7.26 14.17
N ALA A 97 -9.14 8.31 15.01
CA ALA A 97 -10.33 8.61 15.79
C ALA A 97 -11.56 8.94 14.92
N ALA A 98 -11.38 9.66 13.80
CA ALA A 98 -12.48 9.97 12.88
C ALA A 98 -13.04 8.69 12.21
N LEU A 99 -12.18 7.75 11.80
CA LEU A 99 -12.61 6.47 11.25
C LEU A 99 -13.43 5.67 12.27
N LEU A 100 -12.97 5.58 13.53
CA LEU A 100 -13.70 4.92 14.61
C LEU A 100 -15.05 5.60 14.88
N ARG A 101 -15.09 6.93 14.94
CA ARG A 101 -16.35 7.70 15.14
C ARG A 101 -17.35 7.51 14.00
N ALA A 102 -16.88 7.24 12.78
CA ALA A 102 -17.72 6.89 11.64
C ALA A 102 -18.18 5.42 11.62
N GLY A 103 -17.81 4.64 12.65
CA GLY A 103 -18.14 3.23 12.75
C GLY A 103 -17.50 2.40 11.64
N ILE A 104 -16.29 2.77 11.22
CA ILE A 104 -15.45 1.97 10.33
C ILE A 104 -14.73 0.93 11.20
N ASP A 105 -14.65 -0.30 10.69
CA ASP A 105 -13.89 -1.37 11.30
C ASP A 105 -12.40 -1.15 11.06
N VAL A 106 -11.73 -0.51 12.02
CA VAL A 106 -10.29 -0.21 11.98
C VAL A 106 -9.59 -1.09 13.00
N VAL A 107 -8.52 -1.73 12.57
CA VAL A 107 -7.54 -2.40 13.45
C VAL A 107 -6.16 -1.82 13.20
N THR A 108 -5.34 -1.77 14.23
CA THR A 108 -3.90 -1.64 14.04
C THR A 108 -3.34 -3.00 13.65
N ASP A 109 -2.17 -2.98 13.03
CA ASP A 109 -1.42 -4.19 12.74
C ASP A 109 -1.14 -4.96 14.05
N LEU A 110 -0.93 -6.26 13.91
CA LEU A 110 -0.73 -7.18 15.03
C LEU A 110 0.74 -7.58 15.17
N ASN A 111 1.62 -7.02 14.34
CA ASN A 111 3.06 -7.20 14.38
C ASN A 111 3.77 -6.02 13.67
N PRO A 112 4.14 -4.96 14.41
CA PRO A 112 4.61 -3.71 13.81
C PRO A 112 5.94 -3.89 13.10
N ALA A 113 6.73 -4.89 13.49
CA ALA A 113 8.04 -5.15 12.88
C ALA A 113 7.98 -5.55 11.39
N ILE A 114 6.82 -5.97 10.86
CA ILE A 114 6.73 -6.53 9.50
C ILE A 114 5.55 -5.98 8.66
N PHE A 115 4.69 -5.13 9.20
CA PHE A 115 3.55 -4.60 8.45
C PHE A 115 3.97 -3.39 7.60
N HIS A 116 4.19 -3.61 6.29
CA HIS A 116 4.62 -2.55 5.37
C HIS A 116 3.77 -2.53 4.08
N GLN A 117 2.46 -2.72 4.20
CA GLN A 117 1.54 -2.81 3.06
C GLN A 117 1.10 -1.43 2.58
N LYS A 118 0.79 -1.30 1.28
CA LYS A 118 0.14 -0.11 0.69
C LYS A 118 -0.88 -0.55 -0.35
N PHE A 119 -2.00 -1.15 0.05
CA PHE A 119 -3.03 -1.58 -0.90
C PHE A 119 -4.47 -1.35 -0.43
N VAL A 120 -5.37 -1.22 -1.40
CA VAL A 120 -6.82 -1.14 -1.21
C VAL A 120 -7.51 -2.10 -2.16
N VAL A 121 -8.32 -3.00 -1.63
CA VAL A 121 -9.22 -3.85 -2.41
C VAL A 121 -10.58 -3.19 -2.47
N ARG A 122 -11.10 -3.01 -3.69
CA ARG A 122 -12.41 -2.43 -3.97
C ARG A 122 -13.35 -3.49 -4.53
N ASP A 123 -14.57 -3.52 -4.00
CA ASP A 123 -15.71 -4.31 -4.50
C ASP A 123 -15.36 -5.76 -4.82
N ALA A 124 -14.68 -6.45 -3.90
CA ALA A 124 -14.24 -7.82 -4.12
C ALA A 124 -15.43 -8.74 -4.41
N GLY A 125 -15.34 -9.49 -5.51
CA GLY A 125 -16.42 -10.36 -5.99
C GLY A 125 -17.32 -9.72 -7.05
N GLU A 126 -17.26 -8.40 -7.24
CA GLU A 126 -18.08 -7.66 -8.20
C GLU A 126 -17.40 -7.51 -9.56
N SER A 127 -18.15 -7.07 -10.58
CA SER A 127 -17.58 -6.75 -11.90
C SER A 127 -16.68 -5.49 -11.87
N THR A 128 -16.89 -4.60 -10.90
CA THR A 128 -16.09 -3.37 -10.67
C THR A 128 -14.84 -3.62 -9.82
N ALA A 129 -14.62 -4.88 -9.42
CA ALA A 129 -13.54 -5.28 -8.53
C ALA A 129 -12.18 -4.82 -9.04
N ALA A 130 -11.40 -4.20 -8.16
CA ALA A 130 -10.05 -3.75 -8.47
C ALA A 130 -9.18 -3.69 -7.22
N VAL A 131 -7.87 -3.65 -7.41
CA VAL A 131 -6.89 -3.41 -6.34
C VAL A 131 -6.07 -2.19 -6.70
N LEU A 132 -5.93 -1.27 -5.76
CA LEU A 132 -4.89 -0.25 -5.78
C LEU A 132 -3.73 -0.75 -4.93
N THR A 133 -2.51 -0.68 -5.43
CA THR A 133 -1.27 -1.01 -4.71
C THR A 133 -0.13 -0.14 -5.20
N GLY A 134 1.03 -0.11 -4.54
CA GLY A 134 2.19 0.60 -5.06
C GLY A 134 3.27 0.81 -4.00
N SER A 135 4.13 1.80 -4.22
CA SER A 135 5.12 2.22 -3.22
C SER A 135 4.59 3.30 -2.26
N THR A 136 3.51 3.99 -2.64
CA THR A 136 3.00 5.21 -2.01
C THR A 136 2.26 4.94 -0.70
N ASN A 137 2.74 5.48 0.42
CA ASN A 137 1.93 5.65 1.64
C ASN A 137 0.89 6.76 1.46
N PHE A 138 -0.14 6.78 2.29
CA PHE A 138 -1.22 7.76 2.17
C PHE A 138 -0.88 9.02 2.96
N THR A 139 0.25 9.63 2.60
CA THR A 139 0.90 10.69 3.38
C THR A 139 1.25 11.90 2.53
N LEU A 140 1.45 13.06 3.17
CA LEU A 140 1.95 14.28 2.52
C LEU A 140 3.32 14.05 1.85
N THR A 141 4.19 13.29 2.50
CA THR A 141 5.55 13.02 2.03
C THR A 141 5.57 12.20 0.74
N ASP A 142 4.63 11.28 0.57
CA ASP A 142 4.61 10.39 -0.61
C ASP A 142 3.69 10.91 -1.73
N THR A 143 2.60 11.60 -1.39
CA THR A 143 1.64 12.12 -2.39
C THR A 143 1.89 13.57 -2.78
N GLY A 144 2.66 14.33 -1.98
CA GLY A 144 2.92 15.75 -2.18
C GLY A 144 1.70 16.65 -1.99
N SER A 145 0.55 16.09 -1.59
CA SER A 145 -0.73 16.81 -1.51
C SER A 145 -1.46 16.44 -0.22
N ASN A 146 -1.37 17.30 0.79
CA ASN A 146 -2.17 17.27 2.02
C ASN A 146 -2.05 18.65 2.70
N SER A 147 -3.01 19.02 3.55
CA SER A 147 -2.84 20.22 4.38
C SER A 147 -1.77 19.96 5.44
N VAL A 148 -0.73 20.78 5.49
CA VAL A 148 0.22 20.77 6.61
C VAL A 148 -0.53 21.21 7.85
N ILE A 149 -0.78 20.28 8.78
CA ILE A 149 -1.27 20.66 10.11
C ILE A 149 -0.07 20.97 10.99
N ALA A 150 -0.10 22.13 11.65
CA ALA A 150 0.93 22.55 12.59
C ALA A 150 1.12 21.46 13.68
N GLY A 151 2.36 20.97 13.82
CA GLY A 151 2.75 20.00 14.84
C GLY A 151 3.17 18.62 14.32
N GLY A 152 2.92 18.27 13.05
CA GLY A 152 3.41 17.02 12.45
C GLY A 152 4.94 16.98 12.34
N ARG A 153 5.54 15.77 12.34
CA ARG A 153 6.99 15.60 12.08
C ARG A 153 7.36 16.37 10.81
N GLY A 154 8.25 17.36 10.94
CA GLY A 154 8.72 18.28 9.89
C GLY A 154 8.13 18.03 8.51
N ALA A 155 6.97 18.61 8.23
CA ALA A 155 6.18 18.31 7.05
C ALA A 155 6.96 18.61 5.75
N VAL A 156 7.57 17.58 5.17
CA VAL A 156 8.20 17.67 3.85
C VAL A 156 7.15 17.33 2.80
N VAL A 157 6.80 18.32 1.99
CA VAL A 157 5.87 18.18 0.87
C VAL A 157 6.57 17.38 -0.23
N GLY A 158 6.09 16.17 -0.51
CA GLY A 158 6.57 15.33 -1.63
C GLY A 158 8.08 15.13 -1.61
N ASN A 159 8.56 14.18 -0.82
CA ASN A 159 9.99 13.90 -0.67
C ASN A 159 10.47 12.71 -1.53
N ASN A 160 9.56 11.82 -1.91
CA ASN A 160 9.88 10.58 -2.61
C ASN A 160 9.09 10.46 -3.91
N LEU A 161 9.77 10.12 -5.00
CA LEU A 161 9.11 9.66 -6.22
C LEU A 161 8.49 8.28 -5.96
N ASN A 162 7.19 8.17 -6.22
CA ASN A 162 6.37 7.03 -5.89
C ASN A 162 5.45 6.65 -7.07
N HIS A 163 4.82 5.48 -6.96
CA HIS A 163 3.87 5.04 -7.96
C HIS A 163 2.67 4.34 -7.33
N VAL A 164 1.54 4.48 -8.01
CA VAL A 164 0.30 3.75 -7.74
C VAL A 164 -0.06 2.90 -8.95
N LEU A 165 -0.41 1.65 -8.69
CA LEU A 165 -0.82 0.64 -9.65
C LEU A 165 -2.26 0.23 -9.35
N ILE A 166 -3.15 0.34 -10.34
CA ILE A 166 -4.52 -0.15 -10.25
C ILE A 166 -4.67 -1.39 -11.14
N LEU A 167 -5.01 -2.50 -10.52
CA LEU A 167 -5.26 -3.80 -11.15
C LEU A 167 -6.77 -4.01 -11.24
N HIS A 168 -7.34 -3.88 -12.43
CA HIS A 168 -8.77 -4.10 -12.68
C HIS A 168 -9.07 -5.58 -12.87
N GLY A 169 -9.92 -6.14 -12.01
CA GLY A 169 -10.45 -7.48 -12.17
C GLY A 169 -10.63 -8.25 -10.87
N ARG A 170 -11.58 -9.19 -10.90
CA ARG A 170 -11.95 -10.05 -9.77
C ARG A 170 -10.79 -10.90 -9.26
N GLN A 171 -9.92 -11.39 -10.15
CA GLN A 171 -8.81 -12.24 -9.75
C GLN A 171 -7.81 -11.50 -8.87
N ALA A 172 -7.39 -10.28 -9.26
CA ALA A 172 -6.52 -9.44 -8.44
C ALA A 172 -7.17 -9.13 -7.08
N ALA A 173 -8.41 -8.65 -7.10
CA ALA A 173 -9.16 -8.31 -5.89
C ALA A 173 -9.31 -9.49 -4.93
N SER A 174 -9.61 -10.69 -5.45
CA SER A 174 -9.77 -11.89 -4.63
C SER A 174 -8.47 -12.28 -3.90
N GLN A 175 -7.32 -12.21 -4.58
CA GLN A 175 -6.05 -12.63 -3.98
C GLN A 175 -5.54 -11.64 -2.93
N PHE A 176 -5.69 -10.34 -3.17
CA PHE A 176 -5.36 -9.33 -2.16
C PHE A 176 -6.35 -9.33 -0.99
N LEU A 177 -7.62 -9.66 -1.23
CA LEU A 177 -8.59 -9.82 -0.14
C LEU A 177 -8.22 -10.99 0.77
N VAL A 178 -7.81 -12.13 0.21
CA VAL A 178 -7.35 -13.28 1.01
C VAL A 178 -6.18 -12.87 1.91
N GLU A 179 -5.22 -12.12 1.38
CA GLU A 179 -4.10 -11.61 2.19
C GLU A 179 -4.55 -10.60 3.25
N PHE A 180 -5.50 -9.71 2.91
CA PHE A 180 -6.11 -8.79 3.87
C PHE A 180 -6.77 -9.53 5.05
N GLU A 181 -7.63 -10.51 4.78
CA GLU A 181 -8.31 -11.28 5.83
C GLU A 181 -7.32 -12.01 6.72
N ARG A 182 -6.25 -12.55 6.12
CA ARG A 182 -5.18 -13.22 6.87
C ARG A 182 -4.47 -12.28 7.84
N MET A 183 -4.06 -11.09 7.37
CA MET A 183 -3.43 -10.09 8.24
C MET A 183 -4.38 -9.68 9.36
N ARG A 184 -5.65 -9.45 9.02
CA ARG A 184 -6.69 -9.05 9.98
C ARG A 184 -7.00 -10.14 11.02
N ALA A 185 -6.82 -11.42 10.67
CA ALA A 185 -7.09 -12.53 11.59
C ALA A 185 -6.02 -12.70 12.68
N GLY A 186 -4.87 -12.01 12.59
CA GLY A 186 -3.82 -12.11 13.61
C GLY A 186 -3.07 -13.42 13.67
N THR A 187 -3.29 -14.29 12.68
CA THR A 187 -2.65 -15.60 12.63
C THR A 187 -1.28 -15.46 11.98
N PHE A 188 -0.24 -15.34 12.82
CA PHE A 188 1.17 -15.32 12.42
C PHE A 188 1.93 -16.48 13.09
N GLY A 189 2.94 -17.04 12.41
CA GLY A 189 3.83 -18.06 12.98
C GLY A 189 3.86 -19.41 12.25
N GLU A 190 4.97 -20.14 12.43
CA GLU A 190 5.35 -21.35 11.67
C GLU A 190 4.27 -22.44 11.56
N LEU A 191 3.41 -22.61 12.57
CA LEU A 191 2.45 -23.71 12.64
C LEU A 191 1.21 -23.51 11.74
N ARG A 192 0.83 -22.26 11.41
CA ARG A 192 -0.28 -21.97 10.48
C ARG A 192 0.19 -21.62 9.07
N GLU A 193 1.43 -21.17 8.91
CA GLU A 193 2.00 -20.78 7.61
C GLU A 193 2.28 -21.96 6.66
N ARG A 194 2.20 -23.21 7.15
CA ARG A 194 2.49 -24.43 6.37
C ARG A 194 1.40 -24.85 5.37
N VAL A 195 0.19 -24.29 5.42
CA VAL A 195 -1.00 -24.90 4.75
C VAL A 195 -1.79 -23.92 3.84
N GLU A 196 -1.30 -22.69 3.65
CA GLU A 196 -2.08 -21.64 2.97
C GLU A 196 -1.73 -21.51 1.46
N PRO A 197 -2.73 -21.27 0.58
CA PRO A 197 -2.52 -21.25 -0.87
C PRO A 197 -1.69 -20.04 -1.32
N ARG A 198 -0.62 -20.31 -2.07
CA ARG A 198 0.16 -19.27 -2.75
C ARG A 198 -0.72 -18.48 -3.74
N PRO A 199 -0.52 -17.15 -3.88
CA PRO A 199 -1.10 -16.36 -4.95
C PRO A 199 -0.92 -17.04 -6.30
N ARG A 200 -1.99 -17.13 -7.08
CA ARG A 200 -1.97 -17.71 -8.42
C ARG A 200 -1.55 -16.65 -9.43
N GLU A 201 -0.73 -17.03 -10.40
CA GLU A 201 -0.48 -16.18 -11.57
C GLU A 201 -1.78 -15.99 -12.36
N PHE A 202 -1.99 -14.79 -12.90
CA PHE A 202 -3.13 -14.47 -13.75
C PHE A 202 -2.73 -13.50 -14.87
N SER A 203 -3.68 -13.17 -15.75
CA SER A 203 -3.45 -12.22 -16.84
C SER A 203 -4.44 -11.06 -16.76
N LEU A 204 -3.93 -9.85 -16.96
CA LEU A 204 -4.71 -8.64 -17.16
C LEU A 204 -4.48 -8.16 -18.60
N GLY A 205 -5.34 -8.63 -19.52
CA GLY A 205 -5.09 -8.51 -20.94
C GLY A 205 -3.87 -9.35 -21.34
N ARG A 206 -2.86 -8.70 -21.93
CA ARG A 206 -1.60 -9.37 -22.36
C ARG A 206 -0.53 -9.42 -21.27
N VAL A 207 -0.76 -8.76 -20.14
CA VAL A 207 0.23 -8.70 -19.04
C VAL A 207 -0.01 -9.85 -18.08
N ARG A 208 1.02 -10.66 -17.84
CA ARG A 208 1.01 -11.69 -16.80
C ARG A 208 1.33 -11.04 -15.45
N VAL A 209 0.52 -11.31 -14.44
CA VAL A 209 0.63 -10.77 -13.09
C VAL A 209 0.84 -11.90 -12.10
N LYS A 210 1.77 -11.68 -11.17
CA LYS A 210 2.07 -12.58 -10.06
C LYS A 210 2.21 -11.79 -8.76
N PRO A 211 1.17 -11.75 -7.91
CA PRO A 211 1.30 -11.14 -6.60
C PRO A 211 2.26 -11.95 -5.73
N LEU A 212 3.09 -11.26 -4.95
CA LEU A 212 4.01 -11.87 -3.98
C LEU A 212 3.91 -11.10 -2.67
N PHE A 213 3.39 -11.75 -1.63
CA PHE A 213 3.32 -11.17 -0.29
C PHE A 213 4.51 -11.67 0.56
N ALA A 214 5.39 -10.75 0.94
CA ALA A 214 6.51 -11.02 1.84
C ALA A 214 6.01 -11.33 3.27
N PRO A 215 6.78 -12.09 4.06
CA PRO A 215 8.02 -12.77 3.69
C PRO A 215 7.79 -14.11 2.93
N ARG A 216 6.56 -14.64 2.98
CA ARG A 216 6.27 -16.05 2.65
C ARG A 216 6.42 -16.43 1.18
N HIS A 217 6.17 -15.50 0.25
CA HIS A 217 6.19 -15.81 -1.19
C HIS A 217 7.55 -15.60 -1.86
N GLY A 218 8.60 -15.32 -1.08
CA GLY A 218 9.96 -15.13 -1.56
C GLY A 218 10.11 -14.16 -2.74
N PRO A 219 9.71 -12.87 -2.60
CA PRO A 219 9.87 -11.88 -3.66
C PRO A 219 11.28 -11.82 -4.25
N GLU A 220 12.31 -11.93 -3.41
CA GLU A 220 13.72 -11.95 -3.82
C GLU A 220 14.01 -13.04 -4.89
N MET A 221 13.53 -14.27 -4.66
CA MET A 221 13.73 -15.38 -5.59
C MET A 221 13.02 -15.15 -6.94
N GLU A 222 11.82 -14.55 -6.94
CA GLU A 222 11.13 -14.26 -8.19
C GLU A 222 11.84 -13.13 -8.95
N ILE A 223 12.36 -12.10 -8.26
CA ILE A 223 13.17 -11.05 -8.88
C ILE A 223 14.41 -11.67 -9.54
N MET A 224 15.19 -12.48 -8.81
CA MET A 224 16.35 -13.18 -9.36
C MET A 224 15.99 -14.02 -10.60
N LYS A 225 14.87 -14.74 -10.55
CA LYS A 225 14.39 -15.53 -11.69
C LYS A 225 14.06 -14.66 -12.91
N GLN A 226 13.49 -13.47 -12.73
CA GLN A 226 13.24 -12.55 -13.85
C GLN A 226 14.54 -11.94 -14.37
N MET A 227 15.48 -11.57 -13.49
CA MET A 227 16.81 -11.09 -13.88
C MET A 227 17.54 -12.12 -14.77
N LEU A 228 17.54 -13.39 -14.39
CA LEU A 228 18.22 -14.46 -15.15
C LEU A 228 17.61 -14.76 -16.52
N LYS A 229 16.37 -14.33 -16.76
CA LYS A 229 15.66 -14.44 -18.06
C LYS A 229 15.88 -13.23 -18.96
N ALA A 230 16.39 -12.13 -18.43
CA ALA A 230 16.66 -10.94 -19.22
C ALA A 230 17.72 -11.24 -20.28
N VAL A 231 17.50 -10.72 -21.50
CA VAL A 231 18.39 -10.92 -22.65
C VAL A 231 19.29 -9.71 -22.89
N SER A 232 18.78 -8.49 -22.65
CA SER A 232 19.48 -7.23 -22.99
C SER A 232 19.80 -6.35 -21.78
N SER A 233 18.84 -6.09 -20.90
CA SER A 233 19.01 -5.21 -19.75
C SER A 233 18.12 -5.61 -18.57
N VAL A 234 18.53 -5.18 -17.38
CA VAL A 234 17.71 -5.20 -16.16
C VAL A 234 17.84 -3.81 -15.55
N ASP A 235 16.72 -3.09 -15.48
CA ASP A 235 16.65 -1.73 -14.97
C ASP A 235 15.92 -1.74 -13.62
N PHE A 236 16.52 -1.12 -12.60
CA PHE A 236 15.93 -1.00 -11.28
C PHE A 236 15.64 0.46 -10.95
N ALA A 237 14.43 0.72 -10.43
CA ALA A 237 14.12 1.92 -9.68
C ALA A 237 13.90 1.51 -8.21
N MET A 238 14.77 1.97 -7.31
CA MET A 238 14.74 1.57 -5.90
C MET A 238 15.16 2.71 -4.99
N PHE A 239 14.57 2.74 -3.79
CA PHE A 239 14.91 3.74 -2.77
C PHE A 239 16.20 3.40 -2.02
N THR A 240 16.41 2.12 -1.70
CA THR A 240 17.61 1.65 -1.01
C THR A 240 18.01 0.29 -1.56
N PHE A 241 19.29 0.14 -1.88
CA PHE A 241 19.89 -1.15 -2.17
C PHE A 241 20.68 -1.61 -0.96
N ALA A 242 20.04 -2.40 -0.11
CA ALA A 242 20.74 -3.10 0.96
C ALA A 242 21.33 -4.41 0.40
N ARG A 243 22.53 -4.79 0.86
CA ARG A 243 23.19 -6.04 0.47
C ARG A 243 22.21 -7.21 0.62
N SER A 244 21.91 -7.88 -0.48
CA SER A 244 21.08 -9.10 -0.50
C SER A 244 21.95 -10.30 -0.83
N SER A 245 21.63 -11.47 -0.30
CA SER A 245 22.37 -12.69 -0.70
C SER A 245 22.02 -13.13 -2.12
N GLY A 246 20.80 -12.86 -2.61
CA GLY A 246 20.32 -13.38 -3.88
C GLY A 246 20.45 -12.42 -5.07
N ILE A 247 19.99 -11.18 -4.92
CA ILE A 247 19.98 -10.19 -6.02
C ILE A 247 21.41 -9.75 -6.36
N ASP A 248 22.27 -9.53 -5.36
CA ASP A 248 23.67 -9.09 -5.54
C ASP A 248 24.46 -10.12 -6.38
N ASP A 249 24.41 -11.39 -5.98
CA ASP A 249 25.07 -12.50 -6.68
C ASP A 249 24.53 -12.67 -8.11
N THR A 250 23.23 -12.46 -8.30
CA THR A 250 22.60 -12.52 -9.62
C THR A 250 23.08 -11.39 -10.52
N MET A 251 23.21 -10.16 -10.00
CA MET A 251 23.78 -9.04 -10.75
C MET A 251 25.24 -9.31 -11.15
N ILE A 252 26.07 -9.78 -10.20
CA ILE A 252 27.47 -10.14 -10.48
C ILE A 252 27.56 -11.19 -11.59
N ARG A 253 26.68 -12.20 -11.55
CA ARG A 253 26.60 -13.22 -12.60
C ARG A 253 26.21 -12.65 -13.96
N LEU A 254 25.27 -11.71 -14.02
CA LEU A 254 24.81 -11.10 -15.27
C LEU A 254 25.89 -10.21 -15.91
N CYS A 255 26.70 -9.50 -15.12
CA CYS A 255 27.82 -8.71 -15.63
C CYS A 255 28.97 -9.54 -16.23
N ARG A 256 28.99 -10.85 -15.98
CA ARG A 256 30.01 -11.79 -16.49
C ARG A 256 29.57 -12.55 -17.74
N ARG A 257 28.34 -12.35 -18.20
CA ARG A 257 27.82 -12.91 -19.46
C ARG A 257 28.14 -11.99 -20.62
#